data_AF-A0A8T7KFY1-F1
#
_entry.id   AF-A0A8T7KFY1-F1
#
_cell.length_a   1.000
_cell.length_b   1.000
_cell.length_c   1.000
_cell.angle_alpha   90.00
_cell.angle_beta   90.00
_cell.angle_gamma   90.00
#
_symmetry.space_group_name_H-M   'P 1'
#
loop_
_entity.id
_entity.type
_entity.pdbx_description
1 polymer ?
#
loop_
_entity_poly.entity_id
_entity_poly.type
_entity_poly.pdbx_seq_one_letter_code
_entity_poly.pdbx_strand_id
1 'polypeptide(L)'
;MSPEERIAELERLNAWLQEQLERQRQLNGELRRAVADLARTFQESLAAAYAAGESGDIDAVRRITRANQANWQAYLQQIIAAASKAPPPAE
;
A
#
# COMPACT_ATOMS: atom_id res chain seq x y z
N MET A 1 8.88 -41.66 -9.73
CA MET A 1 8.01 -41.10 -8.69
C MET A 1 6.77 -41.98 -8.55
N SER A 2 6.65 -42.65 -7.40
CA SER A 2 5.52 -43.50 -7.05
C SER A 2 4.23 -42.69 -6.83
N PRO A 3 3.05 -43.32 -6.82
CA PRO A 3 1.80 -42.64 -6.47
C PRO A 3 1.84 -41.96 -5.10
N GLU A 4 2.49 -42.60 -4.12
CA GLU A 4 2.64 -42.06 -2.76
C GLU A 4 3.54 -40.82 -2.74
N GLU A 5 4.65 -40.84 -3.49
CA GLU A 5 5.55 -39.68 -3.62
C GLU A 5 4.84 -38.50 -4.30
N ARG A 6 3.94 -38.75 -5.26
CA ARG A 6 3.12 -37.70 -5.89
C ARG A 6 2.14 -37.07 -4.91
N ILE A 7 1.50 -37.88 -4.06
CA ILE A 7 0.55 -37.37 -3.05
C ILE A 7 1.28 -36.51 -2.02
N ALA A 8 2.41 -36.98 -1.49
CA ALA A 8 3.21 -36.22 -0.53
C ALA A 8 3.74 -34.90 -1.13
N GLU A 9 4.06 -34.88 -2.43
CA GLU A 9 4.45 -33.65 -3.12
C GLU A 9 3.27 -32.68 -3.28
N LEU A 10 2.09 -33.18 -3.66
CA LEU A 10 0.88 -32.36 -3.76
C LEU A 10 0.47 -31.75 -2.42
N GLU A 11 0.60 -32.49 -1.32
CA GLU A 11 0.32 -31.99 0.03
C GLU A 11 1.27 -30.84 0.40
N ARG A 12 2.58 -30.99 0.13
CA ARG A 12 3.57 -29.93 0.36
C ARG A 12 3.29 -28.69 -0.48
N LEU A 13 2.98 -28.87 -1.77
CA LEU A 13 2.64 -27.77 -2.66
C LEU A 13 1.36 -27.04 -2.19
N ASN A 14 0.34 -27.79 -1.79
CA ASN A 14 -0.91 -27.20 -1.28
C ASN A 14 -0.68 -26.41 0.00
N ALA A 15 0.13 -26.93 0.94
CA ALA A 15 0.48 -26.20 2.16
C ALA A 15 1.21 -24.90 1.85
N TRP A 16 2.18 -24.93 0.93
CA TRP A 16 2.89 -23.75 0.48
C TRP A 16 1.95 -22.72 -0.19
N LEU A 17 1.07 -23.16 -1.10
CA LEU A 17 0.10 -22.29 -1.76
C LEU A 17 -0.86 -21.61 -0.78
N GLN A 18 -1.31 -22.34 0.24
CA GLN A 18 -2.14 -21.78 1.31
C GLN A 18 -1.39 -20.70 2.10
N GLU A 19 -0.13 -20.94 2.44
CA GLU A 19 0.71 -19.97 3.13
C GLU A 19 0.93 -18.69 2.29
N GLN A 20 1.19 -18.84 0.98
CA GLN A 20 1.31 -17.69 0.08
C GLN A 20 0.00 -16.91 -0.05
N LEU A 21 -1.14 -17.60 -0.12
CA LEU A 21 -2.45 -16.96 -0.21
C LEU A 21 -2.73 -16.11 1.04
N GLU A 22 -2.44 -16.63 2.22
CA GLU A 22 -2.65 -15.90 3.46
C GLU A 22 -1.72 -14.69 3.59
N ARG A 23 -0.44 -14.85 3.23
CA ARG A 23 0.50 -13.71 3.10
C ARG A 23 -0.05 -12.63 2.16
N GLN A 24 -0.55 -13.02 0.99
CA GLN A 24 -1.09 -12.07 0.02
C GLN A 24 -2.37 -11.37 0.52
N ARG A 25 -3.21 -12.05 1.30
CA ARG A 25 -4.37 -11.43 1.94
C ARG A 25 -3.96 -10.38 2.97
N GLN A 26 -2.96 -10.69 3.80
CA GLN A 26 -2.42 -9.73 4.76
C GLN A 26 -1.87 -8.49 4.05
N LEU A 27 -1.02 -8.67 3.04
CA LEU A 27 -0.46 -7.57 2.24
C LEU A 27 -1.56 -6.70 1.61
N ASN A 28 -2.61 -7.31 1.07
CA ASN A 28 -3.76 -6.57 0.54
C ASN A 28 -4.48 -5.76 1.63
N GLY A 29 -4.61 -6.30 2.84
CA GLY A 29 -5.20 -5.58 3.97
C GLY A 29 -4.38 -4.35 4.36
N GLU A 30 -3.06 -4.50 4.46
CA GLU A 30 -2.13 -3.42 4.75
C GLU A 30 -2.16 -2.33 3.67
N LEU A 31 -2.15 -2.72 2.39
CA LEU A 31 -2.24 -1.79 1.27
C LEU A 31 -3.54 -0.99 1.28
N ARG A 32 -4.69 -1.66 1.49
CA ARG A 32 -5.99 -0.98 1.57
C ARG A 32 -6.03 0.04 2.70
N ARG A 33 -5.48 -0.29 3.88
CA ARG A 33 -5.38 0.65 5.00
C ARG A 33 -4.50 1.84 4.66
N ALA A 34 -3.29 1.59 4.11
CA ALA A 34 -2.38 2.66 3.72
C ALA A 34 -2.99 3.62 2.69
N VAL A 35 -3.71 3.07 1.69
CA VAL A 35 -4.42 3.88 0.68
C VAL A 35 -5.57 4.67 1.30
N ALA A 36 -6.32 4.09 2.23
CA ALA A 36 -7.41 4.80 2.91
C ALA A 36 -6.88 5.97 3.75
N ASP A 37 -5.79 5.79 4.48
CA ASP A 37 -5.14 6.85 5.27
C ASP A 37 -4.58 7.96 4.39
N LEU A 38 -4.02 7.59 3.23
CA LEU A 38 -3.57 8.55 2.22
C LEU A 38 -4.73 9.39 1.67
N ALA A 39 -5.82 8.73 1.27
CA ALA A 39 -7.00 9.42 0.75
C ALA A 39 -7.59 10.40 1.77
N ARG A 40 -7.68 9.98 3.03
CA ARG A 40 -8.15 10.83 4.13
C ARG A 40 -7.26 12.05 4.34
N THR A 41 -5.94 11.84 4.44
CA THR A 41 -4.97 12.94 4.60
C THR A 41 -5.06 13.94 3.45
N PHE A 42 -5.21 13.44 2.23
CA PHE A 42 -5.37 14.29 1.05
C PHE A 42 -6.65 15.12 1.11
N GLN A 43 -7.79 14.50 1.46
CA GLN A 43 -9.06 15.20 1.61
C GLN A 43 -9.02 16.29 2.69
N GLU A 44 -8.49 15.97 3.87
CA GLU A 44 -8.33 16.92 4.98
C GLU A 44 -7.47 18.13 4.55
N SER A 45 -6.38 17.86 3.85
CA SER A 45 -5.48 18.91 3.39
C SER A 45 -6.07 19.79 2.27
N LEU A 46 -6.89 19.21 1.40
CA LEU A 46 -7.61 19.94 0.36
C LEU A 46 -8.65 20.87 1.00
N ALA A 47 -9.38 20.38 2.00
CA ALA A 47 -10.33 21.18 2.76
C ALA A 47 -9.64 22.36 3.48
N ALA A 48 -8.46 22.12 4.06
CA ALA A 48 -7.68 23.18 4.71
C ALA A 48 -7.17 24.23 3.71
N ALA A 49 -6.68 23.81 2.54
CA ALA A 49 -6.29 24.73 1.48
C ALA A 49 -7.48 25.54 0.95
N TYR A 50 -8.64 24.90 0.78
CA TYR A 50 -9.87 25.59 0.37
C TYR A 50 -10.28 26.65 1.40
N ALA A 51 -10.32 26.30 2.69
CA ALA A 51 -10.64 27.25 3.77
C ALA A 51 -9.68 28.44 3.83
N ALA A 52 -8.37 28.22 3.61
CA ALA A 52 -7.38 29.29 3.53
C ALA A 52 -7.60 30.20 2.29
N GLY A 53 -8.06 29.62 1.18
CA GLY A 53 -8.46 30.37 0.00
C GLY A 53 -9.66 31.29 0.27
N GLU A 54 -10.69 30.76 0.94
CA GLU A 54 -11.87 31.53 1.35
C GLU A 54 -11.52 32.69 2.30
N SER A 55 -10.50 32.52 3.16
CA SER A 55 -10.04 33.58 4.06
C SER A 55 -9.05 34.56 3.42
N GLY A 56 -8.65 34.35 2.16
CA GLY A 56 -7.66 35.17 1.46
C GLY A 56 -6.21 34.96 1.89
N ASP A 57 -5.90 33.92 2.68
CA ASP A 57 -4.53 33.59 3.10
C ASP A 57 -3.81 32.77 2.02
N ILE A 58 -3.36 33.46 0.98
CA ILE A 58 -2.68 32.85 -0.19
C ILE A 58 -1.39 32.14 0.24
N ASP A 59 -0.70 32.60 1.27
CA ASP A 59 0.54 31.97 1.73
C ASP A 59 0.25 30.64 2.43
N ALA A 60 -0.84 30.56 3.21
CA ALA A 60 -1.31 29.28 3.74
C ALA A 60 -1.69 28.30 2.63
N VAL A 61 -2.43 28.73 1.60
CA VAL A 61 -2.76 27.89 0.44
C VAL A 61 -1.49 27.30 -0.20
N ARG A 62 -0.47 28.14 -0.42
CA ARG A 62 0.82 27.72 -1.01
C ARG A 62 1.57 26.74 -0.11
N ARG A 63 1.64 27.02 1.20
CA ARG A 63 2.31 26.13 2.17
C ARG A 63 1.64 24.76 2.21
N ILE A 64 0.31 24.72 2.32
CA ILE A 64 -0.47 23.48 2.40
C ILE A 64 -0.32 22.68 1.10
N THR A 65 -0.46 23.32 -0.06
CA THR A 65 -0.32 22.65 -1.36
C THR A 65 1.07 22.03 -1.55
N ARG A 66 2.14 22.73 -1.16
CA ARG A 66 3.51 22.19 -1.22
C ARG A 66 3.72 21.04 -0.25
N ALA A 67 3.23 21.16 0.98
CA ALA A 67 3.30 20.08 1.96
C ALA A 67 2.57 18.82 1.46
N ASN A 68 1.40 18.99 0.83
CA ASN A 68 0.66 17.89 0.21
C ASN A 68 1.44 17.19 -0.89
N GLN A 69 2.10 17.96 -1.76
CA GLN A 69 2.93 17.39 -2.82
C GLN A 69 4.09 16.56 -2.24
N ALA A 70 4.77 17.07 -1.22
CA ALA A 70 5.86 16.36 -0.55
C ALA A 70 5.38 15.07 0.14
N ASN A 71 4.26 15.16 0.87
CA ASN A 71 3.65 14.01 1.54
C ASN A 71 3.21 12.94 0.52
N TRP A 72 2.57 13.35 -0.57
CA TRP A 72 2.17 12.44 -1.65
C TRP A 72 3.37 11.69 -2.25
N GLN A 73 4.46 12.41 -2.52
CA GLN A 73 5.69 11.80 -3.04
C GLN A 73 6.26 10.77 -2.06
N ALA A 74 6.30 11.09 -0.76
CA ALA A 74 6.77 10.17 0.27
C ALA A 74 5.88 8.91 0.37
N TYR A 75 4.56 9.06 0.30
CA TYR A 75 3.63 7.93 0.30
C TYR A 75 3.79 7.04 -0.94
N LEU A 76 3.95 7.63 -2.13
CA LEU A 76 4.18 6.86 -3.35
C LEU A 76 5.45 6.00 -3.23
N GLN A 77 6.52 6.55 -2.66
CA GLN A 77 7.77 5.82 -2.42
C GLN A 77 7.57 4.62 -1.46
N GLN A 78 6.73 4.78 -0.43
CA GLN A 78 6.41 3.67 0.48
C GLN A 78 5.64 2.55 -0.21
N ILE A 79 4.67 2.88 -1.06
CA ILE A 79 3.90 1.90 -1.85
C ILE A 79 4.83 1.15 -2.81
N ILE A 80 5.70 1.86 -3.53
CA ILE A 80 6.67 1.25 -4.44
C ILE A 80 7.61 0.33 -3.66
N ALA A 81 8.15 0.78 -2.54
CA ALA A 81 9.05 -0.04 -1.71
C ALA A 81 8.37 -1.31 -1.16
N ALA A 82 7.08 -1.22 -0.78
CA ALA A 82 6.30 -2.37 -0.36
C ALA A 82 6.05 -3.36 -1.52
N ALA A 83 5.73 -2.84 -2.71
CA ALA A 83 5.52 -3.66 -3.91
C ALA A 83 6.81 -4.33 -4.42
N SER A 84 7.95 -3.65 -4.32
CA SER A 84 9.26 -4.18 -4.75
C SER A 84 9.84 -5.24 -3.80
N LYS A 85 9.28 -5.41 -2.60
CA LYS A 85 9.69 -6.43 -1.63
C LYS A 85 9.05 -7.81 -1.85
N ALA A 86 8.31 -8.02 -2.95
CA ALA A 86 7.81 -9.34 -3.29
C ALA A 86 8.98 -10.35 -3.37
N PRO A 87 8.89 -11.53 -2.71
CA PRO A 87 10.00 -12.47 -2.66
C PRO A 87 10.29 -13.06 -4.05
N PRO A 88 11.53 -13.50 -4.32
CA PRO A 88 11.83 -14.21 -5.56
C PRO A 88 10.93 -15.45 -5.69
N PRO A 89 10.61 -15.89 -6.92
CA PRO A 89 9.91 -17.15 -7.14
C PRO A 89 10.71 -18.25 -6.44
N ALA A 90 10.01 -19.14 -5.72
CA ALA A 90 10.63 -20.29 -5.09
C ALA A 90 11.32 -21.14 -6.17
N GLU A 91 12.64 -21.30 -6.07
CA GLU A 91 13.42 -22.31 -6.80
C GLU A 91 13.10 -23.72 -6.30
#